data_AF-A0A3P8J2G8-F1
#
_entry.id   AF-A0A3P8J2G8-F1
#
_cell.length_a   1.000
_cell.length_b   1.000
_cell.length_c   1.000
_cell.angle_alpha   90.00
_cell.angle_beta   90.00
_cell.angle_gamma   90.00
#
_symmetry.space_group_name_H-M   'P 1'
#
loop_
_entity.id
_entity.type
_entity.pdbx_description
1 polymer ?
#
loop_
_entity_poly.entity_id
_entity_poly.type
_entity_poly.pdbx_seq_one_letter_code
_entity_poly.pdbx_strand_id
1 'polypeptide(L)'
;MGNTWPPDLAEFVSLVSESGANPFNLTSETVMTEYKRWRNESYRYAGSDKYPWKQDVLYHICVEMRRTGVERQMTEGELKKLAEKLLTKWTKHVANGFTMPPIRRQLEAPRHPPGPTPAQILMEEYKRRKAAGLTK
;
A
#
# COMPACT_ATOMS: atom_id res chain seq x y z
N MET A 1 15.19 41.92 -16.86
CA MET A 1 14.03 41.16 -17.38
C MET A 1 13.46 40.42 -16.19
N GLY A 2 12.38 40.79 -15.50
CA GLY A 2 11.28 41.71 -15.79
C GLY A 2 10.02 41.00 -15.33
N ASN A 3 9.87 40.78 -14.02
CA ASN A 3 8.68 40.13 -13.45
C ASN A 3 7.52 41.11 -13.59
N THR A 4 6.73 40.97 -14.65
CA THR A 4 5.54 41.77 -14.88
C THR A 4 4.48 41.34 -13.87
N TRP A 5 4.23 42.21 -12.90
CA TRP A 5 3.07 42.11 -12.03
C TRP A 5 2.01 43.10 -12.51
N PRO A 6 0.72 42.71 -12.63
CA PRO A 6 0.20 41.34 -12.48
C PRO A 6 0.55 40.44 -13.67
N PRO A 7 0.61 39.10 -13.48
CA PRO A 7 0.83 38.13 -14.55
C PRO A 7 -0.27 38.24 -15.61
N ASP A 8 0.08 37.87 -16.84
CA ASP A 8 -0.95 37.75 -17.89
C ASP A 8 -1.90 36.57 -17.59
N LEU A 9 -3.04 36.51 -18.28
CA LEU A 9 -4.05 35.49 -18.03
C LEU A 9 -3.53 34.05 -18.28
N ALA A 10 -2.63 33.86 -19.25
CA ALA A 10 -2.03 32.56 -19.53
C ALA A 10 -1.02 32.17 -18.46
N GLU A 11 -0.19 33.11 -18.00
CA GLU A 11 0.72 32.94 -16.87
C GLU A 11 -0.04 32.68 -15.56
N PHE A 12 -1.14 33.40 -15.31
CA PHE A 12 -2.02 33.16 -14.16
C PHE A 12 -2.71 31.80 -14.25
N VAL A 13 -3.27 31.42 -15.40
CA VAL A 13 -3.89 30.10 -15.59
C VAL A 13 -2.86 28.99 -15.49
N SER A 14 -1.63 29.19 -15.96
CA SER A 14 -0.51 28.25 -15.77
C SER A 14 -0.15 28.13 -14.29
N LEU A 15 0.00 29.25 -13.58
CA LEU A 15 0.32 29.30 -12.16
C LEU A 15 -0.81 28.72 -11.29
N VAL A 16 -2.07 28.95 -11.66
CA VAL A 16 -3.27 28.40 -11.00
C VAL A 16 -3.47 26.93 -11.35
N SER A 17 -3.07 26.49 -12.54
CA SER A 17 -3.04 25.06 -12.88
C SER A 17 -1.90 24.33 -12.17
N GLU A 18 -0.76 24.99 -11.96
CA GLU A 18 0.34 24.49 -11.12
C GLU A 18 -0.02 24.49 -9.62
N SER A 19 -0.77 25.49 -9.14
CA SER A 19 -1.23 25.58 -7.74
C SER A 19 -2.58 24.89 -7.47
N GLY A 20 -3.28 24.45 -8.52
CA GLY A 20 -4.42 23.52 -8.48
C GLY A 20 -3.99 22.08 -8.21
N ALA A 21 -2.72 21.87 -7.86
CA ALA A 21 -2.22 20.65 -7.29
C ALA A 21 -3.12 20.23 -6.13
N ASN A 22 -3.66 19.00 -6.21
CA ASN A 22 -4.33 18.38 -5.07
C ASN A 22 -3.47 18.52 -3.79
N PRO A 23 -4.05 18.42 -2.59
CA PRO A 23 -3.31 18.61 -1.33
C PRO A 23 -2.10 17.67 -1.14
N PHE A 24 -1.92 16.69 -2.02
CA PHE A 24 -0.80 15.75 -2.02
C PHE A 24 0.35 16.16 -2.95
N ASN A 25 0.16 17.17 -3.80
CA ASN A 25 1.09 17.58 -4.87
C ASN A 25 1.49 16.41 -5.79
N LEU A 26 0.52 15.53 -6.10
CA LEU A 26 0.74 14.35 -6.96
C LEU A 26 0.07 14.52 -8.32
N THR A 27 0.65 13.95 -9.36
CA THR A 27 -0.03 13.76 -10.66
C THR A 27 -0.31 12.29 -10.91
N SER A 28 -1.16 11.97 -11.89
CA SER A 28 -1.41 10.57 -12.27
C SER A 28 -0.14 9.87 -12.77
N GLU A 29 0.76 10.61 -13.40
CA GLU A 29 2.06 10.10 -13.84
C GLU A 29 2.94 9.74 -12.63
N THR A 30 3.05 10.63 -11.63
CA THR A 30 3.80 10.33 -10.40
C THR A 30 3.24 9.11 -9.68
N VAL A 31 1.91 8.96 -9.63
CA VAL A 31 1.25 7.77 -9.06
C VAL A 31 1.63 6.51 -9.85
N MET A 32 1.62 6.55 -11.19
CA MET A 32 2.01 5.42 -12.03
C MET A 32 3.48 5.03 -11.85
N THR A 33 4.37 6.01 -11.71
CA THR A 33 5.80 5.78 -11.42
C THR A 33 5.99 5.08 -10.08
N GLU A 34 5.33 5.57 -9.02
CA GLU A 34 5.38 4.93 -7.70
C GLU A 34 4.73 3.54 -7.71
N TYR A 35 3.63 3.36 -8.42
CA TYR A 35 3.00 2.06 -8.60
C TYR A 35 3.95 1.05 -9.25
N LYS A 36 4.65 1.45 -10.32
CA LYS A 36 5.65 0.61 -10.99
C LYS A 36 6.84 0.29 -10.08
N ARG A 37 7.33 1.28 -9.33
CA ARG A 37 8.40 1.08 -8.34
C ARG A 37 7.98 0.09 -7.26
N TRP A 38 6.82 0.29 -6.64
CA TRP A 38 6.28 -0.62 -5.63
C TRP A 38 6.06 -2.02 -6.21
N ARG A 39 5.51 -2.17 -7.41
CA ARG A 39 5.37 -3.49 -8.07
C ARG A 39 6.71 -4.21 -8.21
N ASN A 40 7.78 -3.49 -8.51
CA ASN A 40 9.12 -4.05 -8.70
C ASN A 40 9.90 -4.28 -7.39
N GLU A 41 9.56 -3.59 -6.30
CA GLU A 41 10.31 -3.68 -5.03
C GLU A 41 9.51 -4.35 -3.90
N SER A 42 8.20 -4.51 -4.06
CA SER A 42 7.29 -4.98 -3.01
C SER A 42 7.64 -6.37 -2.48
N TYR A 43 8.23 -7.24 -3.31
CA TYR A 43 8.68 -8.57 -2.89
C TYR A 43 9.76 -8.53 -1.80
N ARG A 44 10.46 -7.40 -1.65
CA ARG A 44 11.50 -7.22 -0.62
C ARG A 44 10.92 -6.98 0.78
N TYR A 45 9.63 -6.73 0.86
CA TYR A 45 8.93 -6.41 2.09
C TYR A 45 7.89 -7.49 2.39
N ALA A 46 7.65 -7.77 3.67
CA ALA A 46 6.68 -8.79 4.09
C ALA A 46 5.24 -8.48 3.66
N GLY A 47 4.94 -7.21 3.38
CA GLY A 47 3.64 -6.76 2.94
C GLY A 47 3.68 -5.32 2.44
N SER A 48 2.61 -4.91 1.74
CA SER A 48 2.45 -3.54 1.25
C SER A 48 2.40 -2.51 2.37
N ASP A 49 1.98 -2.91 3.57
CA ASP A 49 1.93 -2.06 4.78
C ASP A 49 3.32 -1.77 5.38
N LYS A 50 4.32 -2.60 5.05
CA LYS A 50 5.72 -2.44 5.46
C LYS A 50 6.59 -1.74 4.39
N TYR A 51 6.04 -1.50 3.20
CA TYR A 51 6.72 -0.75 2.16
C TYR A 51 6.88 0.73 2.57
N PRO A 52 8.04 1.36 2.33
CA PRO A 52 8.29 2.76 2.68
C PRO A 52 7.63 3.70 1.68
N TRP A 53 6.31 3.89 1.79
CA TRP A 53 5.56 4.84 0.98
C TRP A 53 6.02 6.27 1.22
N LYS A 54 6.16 7.06 0.15
CA LYS A 54 6.47 8.50 0.26
C LYS A 54 5.36 9.29 0.95
N GLN A 55 4.11 8.89 0.72
CA GLN A 55 2.92 9.49 1.30
C GLN A 55 1.87 8.40 1.56
N ASP A 56 1.09 8.53 2.62
CA ASP A 56 0.07 7.53 2.99
C ASP A 56 -1.01 7.37 1.91
N VAL A 57 -1.34 8.44 1.18
CA VAL A 57 -2.31 8.41 0.07
C VAL A 57 -1.87 7.45 -1.05
N LEU A 58 -0.55 7.33 -1.29
CA LEU A 58 -0.01 6.46 -2.34
C LEU A 58 -0.22 4.99 -2.01
N TYR A 59 -0.15 4.60 -0.73
CA TYR A 59 -0.47 3.25 -0.30
C TYR A 59 -1.91 2.90 -0.69
N HIS A 60 -2.86 3.75 -0.31
CA HIS A 60 -4.28 3.51 -0.57
C HIS A 60 -4.58 3.45 -2.06
N ILE A 61 -4.03 4.39 -2.84
CA ILE A 61 -4.22 4.43 -4.30
C ILE A 61 -3.59 3.21 -4.97
N CYS A 62 -2.33 2.89 -4.69
CA CYS A 62 -1.60 1.80 -5.36
C CYS A 62 -2.18 0.42 -5.03
N VAL A 63 -2.60 0.20 -3.78
CA VAL A 63 -3.27 -1.05 -3.37
C VAL A 63 -4.64 -1.18 -4.05
N GLU A 64 -5.43 -0.10 -4.11
CA GLU A 64 -6.72 -0.10 -4.80
C GLU A 64 -6.53 -0.35 -6.31
N MET A 65 -5.55 0.31 -6.95
CA MET A 65 -5.17 0.09 -8.35
C MET A 65 -4.78 -1.35 -8.65
N ARG A 66 -3.96 -1.99 -7.79
CA ARG A 66 -3.58 -3.39 -8.00
C ARG A 66 -4.78 -4.31 -7.94
N ARG A 67 -5.68 -4.11 -6.96
CA ARG A 67 -6.88 -4.94 -6.81
C ARG A 67 -7.78 -4.82 -8.03
N THR A 68 -8.18 -3.61 -8.38
CA THR A 68 -9.10 -3.38 -9.52
C THR A 68 -8.46 -3.68 -10.86
N GLY A 69 -7.15 -3.44 -11.00
CA GLY A 69 -6.41 -3.72 -12.22
C GLY A 69 -6.32 -5.22 -12.51
N VAL A 70 -6.11 -6.04 -11.47
CA VAL A 70 -6.14 -7.51 -11.60
C VAL A 70 -7.56 -8.02 -11.83
N GLU A 71 -8.53 -7.55 -11.06
CA GLU A 71 -9.94 -7.97 -11.16
C GLU A 71 -10.55 -7.69 -12.54
N ARG A 72 -10.18 -6.55 -13.16
CA ARG A 72 -10.75 -6.09 -14.43
C ARG A 72 -9.81 -6.24 -15.63
N GLN A 73 -8.64 -6.87 -15.45
CA GLN A 73 -7.61 -7.04 -16.49
C GLN A 73 -7.29 -5.75 -17.25
N MET A 74 -7.10 -4.65 -16.51
CA MET A 74 -6.91 -3.32 -17.10
C MET A 74 -5.58 -3.16 -17.82
N THR A 75 -5.61 -2.43 -18.93
CA THR A 75 -4.43 -1.94 -19.65
C THR A 75 -3.75 -0.78 -18.92
N GLU A 76 -2.54 -0.41 -19.33
CA GLU A 76 -1.80 0.71 -18.74
C GLU A 76 -2.56 2.06 -18.85
N GLY A 77 -3.21 2.31 -19.98
CA GLY A 77 -4.01 3.53 -20.17
C GLY A 77 -5.24 3.58 -19.26
N GLU A 78 -5.88 2.43 -19.04
CA GLU A 78 -7.00 2.32 -18.11
C GLU A 78 -6.56 2.47 -16.65
N LEU A 79 -5.37 1.93 -16.30
CA LEU A 79 -4.75 2.14 -14.99
C LEU A 79 -4.42 3.61 -14.74
N LYS A 80 -3.93 4.34 -15.74
CA LYS A 80 -3.68 5.79 -15.60
C LYS A 80 -4.98 6.56 -15.35
N LYS A 81 -6.05 6.27 -16.10
CA LYS A 81 -7.39 6.86 -15.87
C LYS A 81 -7.93 6.51 -14.48
N LEU A 82 -7.69 5.29 -14.01
CA LEU A 82 -8.06 4.89 -12.66
C LEU A 82 -7.26 5.66 -11.60
N ALA A 83 -5.95 5.86 -11.80
CA ALA A 83 -5.12 6.65 -10.91
C ALA A 83 -5.65 8.09 -10.78
N GLU A 84 -6.04 8.72 -11.90
CA GLU A 84 -6.68 10.05 -11.91
C GLU A 84 -7.99 10.09 -11.11
N LYS A 85 -8.84 9.08 -11.32
CA LYS A 85 -10.10 8.95 -10.60
C LYS A 85 -9.90 8.77 -9.09
N LEU A 86 -8.94 7.94 -8.70
CA LEU A 86 -8.62 7.69 -7.29
C LEU A 86 -7.98 8.90 -6.64
N LEU A 87 -7.08 9.59 -7.33
CA LEU A 87 -6.48 10.83 -6.86
C LEU A 87 -7.57 11.89 -6.63
N THR A 88 -8.50 12.06 -7.57
CA THR A 88 -9.66 12.96 -7.41
C THR A 88 -10.54 12.57 -6.22
N LYS A 89 -10.79 11.27 -6.01
CA LYS A 89 -11.53 10.74 -4.85
C LYS A 89 -10.86 11.13 -3.53
N TRP A 90 -9.54 10.93 -3.42
CA TRP A 90 -8.79 11.25 -2.21
C TRP A 90 -8.65 12.76 -1.98
N THR A 91 -8.51 13.55 -3.05
CA THR A 91 -8.55 15.02 -2.97
C THR A 91 -9.85 15.50 -2.38
N LYS A 92 -10.99 14.99 -2.89
CA LYS A 92 -12.32 15.30 -2.34
C LYS A 92 -12.48 14.83 -0.91
N HIS A 93 -11.96 13.64 -0.57
CA HIS A 93 -11.99 13.11 0.79
C HIS A 93 -11.32 14.06 1.79
N VAL A 94 -10.13 14.57 1.46
CA VAL A 94 -9.42 15.54 2.31
C VAL A 94 -10.09 16.92 2.28
N ALA A 95 -10.57 17.38 1.12
CA ALA A 95 -11.31 18.64 1.02
C ALA A 95 -12.59 18.66 1.87
N ASN A 96 -13.22 17.49 2.07
CA ASN A 96 -14.35 17.32 2.97
C ASN A 96 -13.96 17.26 4.46
N GLY A 97 -12.69 17.47 4.80
CA GLY A 97 -12.19 17.48 6.18
C GLY A 97 -11.88 16.10 6.77
N PHE A 98 -11.95 15.03 5.98
CA PHE A 98 -11.60 13.69 6.47
C PHE A 98 -10.10 13.45 6.45
N THR A 99 -9.58 12.77 7.47
CA THR A 99 -8.19 12.34 7.52
C THR A 99 -7.96 11.12 6.64
N MET A 100 -6.74 10.97 6.13
CA MET A 100 -6.31 9.71 5.49
C MET A 100 -6.35 8.58 6.53
N PRO A 101 -6.99 7.44 6.23
CA PRO A 101 -6.97 6.29 7.13
C PRO A 101 -5.52 5.85 7.38
N PRO A 102 -5.14 5.53 8.62
CA PRO A 102 -3.79 5.07 8.92
C PRO A 102 -3.53 3.72 8.24
N ILE A 103 -2.30 3.52 7.77
CA ILE A 103 -1.85 2.22 7.24
C ILE A 103 -1.81 1.24 8.42
N ARG A 104 -2.83 0.38 8.50
CA ARG A 104 -2.96 -0.62 9.57
C ARG A 104 -1.90 -1.69 9.40
N ARG A 105 -0.76 -1.50 10.07
CA ARG A 105 0.25 -2.53 10.24
C ARG A 105 -0.32 -3.59 11.17
N GLN A 106 -0.53 -4.80 10.65
CA GLN A 106 -1.01 -5.90 11.47
C GLN A 106 -0.02 -6.09 12.64
N LEU A 107 -0.53 -6.00 13.87
CA LEU A 107 0.24 -6.35 15.06
C LEU A 107 0.51 -7.86 15.02
N GLU A 108 1.67 -8.29 15.52
CA GLU A 108 1.94 -9.71 15.62
C GLU A 108 0.82 -10.38 16.43
N ALA A 109 0.24 -11.44 15.87
CA ALA A 109 -0.78 -12.20 16.58
C ALA A 109 -0.16 -12.71 17.90
N PRO A 110 -0.92 -12.71 19.01
CA PRO A 110 -0.46 -13.32 20.25
C PRO A 110 0.03 -14.75 19.99
N ARG A 111 1.34 -14.97 20.18
CA ARG A 111 1.93 -16.30 20.10
C ARG A 111 1.56 -17.06 21.36
N HIS A 112 0.54 -17.91 21.28
CA HIS A 112 0.37 -18.96 22.27
C HIS A 112 1.55 -19.94 22.16
N PRO A 113 2.15 -20.37 23.29
CA PRO A 113 3.18 -21.40 23.23
C PRO A 113 2.58 -22.63 22.52
N PRO A 114 3.24 -23.15 21.47
CA PRO A 114 2.75 -24.35 20.81
C PRO A 114 2.74 -25.46 21.86
N GLY A 115 1.56 -26.03 22.13
CA GLY A 115 1.45 -27.24 22.92
C GLY A 115 2.25 -28.38 22.28
N PRO A 116 2.50 -29.47 23.02
CA PRO A 116 3.25 -30.60 22.48
C PRO A 116 2.58 -31.10 21.20
N THR A 117 3.37 -31.20 20.13
CA THR A 117 2.86 -31.71 18.86
C THR A 117 2.47 -33.18 19.01
N PRO A 118 1.52 -33.70 18.22
CA PRO A 118 1.17 -35.12 18.28
C PRO A 118 2.37 -36.07 18.15
N ALA A 119 3.36 -35.69 17.33
CA ALA A 119 4.61 -36.44 17.20
C ALA A 119 5.45 -36.45 18.49
N GLN A 120 5.49 -35.34 19.22
CA GLN A 120 6.17 -35.25 20.52
C GLN A 120 5.48 -36.11 21.57
N ILE A 121 4.15 -36.12 21.60
CA ILE A 121 3.36 -36.97 22.51
C ILE A 121 3.65 -38.45 22.23
N LEU A 122 3.59 -38.86 20.95
CA LEU A 122 3.89 -40.24 20.54
C LEU A 122 5.34 -40.65 20.87
N MET A 123 6.31 -39.74 20.70
CA MET A 123 7.70 -40.01 21.04
C MET A 123 7.93 -40.12 22.56
N GLU A 124 7.24 -39.33 23.37
CA GLU A 124 7.25 -39.48 24.83
C GLU A 124 6.63 -40.81 25.26
N GLU A 125 5.50 -41.21 24.68
CA GLU A 125 4.89 -42.52 24.95
C GLU A 125 5.83 -43.67 24.57
N TYR A 126 6.47 -43.58 23.40
CA TYR A 126 7.47 -44.56 22.97
C TYR A 126 8.63 -44.64 23.97
N LYS A 127 9.19 -43.49 24.39
CA LYS A 127 10.28 -43.44 25.38
C LYS A 127 9.85 -44.04 26.72
N ARG A 128 8.62 -43.78 27.19
CA ARG A 128 8.06 -44.38 28.40
C ARG A 128 7.93 -45.90 28.28
N ARG A 129 7.38 -46.40 27.17
CA ARG A 129 7.23 -47.85 26.92
C ARG A 129 8.58 -48.56 26.83
N LYS A 130 9.57 -47.92 26.20
CA LYS A 130 10.95 -48.42 26.12
C LYS A 130 11.61 -48.49 27.49
N ALA A 131 11.50 -47.43 28.30
CA ALA A 131 12.03 -47.41 29.67
C ALA A 131 11.39 -48.46 30.59
N ALA A 132 10.11 -48.78 30.36
CA ALA A 132 9.40 -49.84 31.08
C ALA A 132 9.66 -51.26 30.52
N GLY A 133 10.53 -51.42 29.51
CA GLY A 133 10.87 -52.72 28.92
C GLY A 133 9.76 -53.35 28.07
N LEU A 134 8.72 -52.58 27.71
CA LEU A 134 7.54 -53.06 26.96
C LEU A 134 7.75 -53.08 25.44
N THR A 135 8.86 -52.52 24.95
CA THR A 135 9.23 -52.46 23.52
C THR A 135 10.74 -52.62 23.37
N LYS A 136 11.18 -53.51 22.46
CA LYS A 136 12.60 -53.70 22.09
C LYS A 136 13.16 -52.47 21.36
#